data_AF-A0A920UG19-F1
#
_entry.id   AF-A0A920UG19-F1
#
_cell.length_a   1.000
_cell.length_b   1.000
_cell.length_c   1.000
_cell.angle_alpha   90.00
_cell.angle_beta   90.00
_cell.angle_gamma   90.00
#
_symmetry.space_group_name_H-M   'P 1'
#
loop_
_entity.id
_entity.type
_entity.pdbx_description
1 polymer ?
#
loop_
_entity_poly.entity_id
_entity_poly.type
_entity_poly.pdbx_seq_one_letter_code
_entity_poly.pdbx_strand_id
1 'polypeptide(L)'
;MLEFFLQHRIEVVTRRTRYELRQAEDKMHLLEGLMIALQNLGDVLEIIRKAESGVTAEAALVERYALSKRQAHGILDMKLQRLTGMEQDKIRSDHDELGKAIADYKDILEKEERVIKIIHDESVEIRDKYGDERRTQIIEGTAPYD
;
A
#
# COMPACT_ATOMS: atom_id res chain seq x y z
N MET A 1 10.62 22.39 22.01
CA MET A 1 9.77 22.72 20.84
C MET A 1 10.14 21.89 19.62
N LEU A 2 11.41 21.90 19.17
CA LEU A 2 11.86 21.08 18.02
C LEU A 2 11.71 19.56 18.26
N GLU A 3 11.98 19.10 19.47
CA GLU A 3 11.77 17.69 19.85
C GLU A 3 10.32 17.23 19.64
N PHE A 4 9.34 18.02 20.12
CA PHE A 4 7.92 17.73 19.90
C PHE A 4 7.53 17.75 18.41
N PHE A 5 8.12 18.65 17.63
CA PHE A 5 7.91 18.69 16.17
C PHE A 5 8.42 17.39 15.51
N LEU A 6 9.62 16.93 15.87
CA LEU A 6 10.16 15.67 15.36
C LEU A 6 9.32 14.47 15.80
N GLN A 7 8.89 14.42 17.07
CA GLN A 7 8.05 13.35 17.58
C GLN A 7 6.72 13.26 16.81
N HIS A 8 6.10 14.40 16.52
CA HIS A 8 4.88 14.44 15.71
C HIS A 8 5.13 13.95 14.28
N ARG A 9 6.24 14.34 13.64
CA ARG A 9 6.61 13.86 12.31
C ARG A 9 6.83 12.34 12.28
N ILE A 10 7.47 11.77 13.30
CA ILE A 10 7.61 10.32 13.47
C ILE A 10 6.25 9.64 13.52
N GLU A 11 5.32 10.18 14.33
CA GLU A 11 3.97 9.63 14.43
C GLU A 11 3.24 9.68 13.08
N VAL A 12 3.31 10.81 12.37
CA VAL A 12 2.67 11.01 11.07
C VAL A 12 3.21 10.03 10.02
N VAL A 13 4.54 9.93 9.88
CA VAL A 13 5.17 9.03 8.91
C VAL A 13 4.84 7.58 9.24
N THR A 14 4.94 7.18 10.51
CA THR A 14 4.58 5.82 10.96
C THR A 14 3.13 5.48 10.64
N ARG A 15 2.19 6.40 10.89
CA ARG A 15 0.77 6.20 10.58
C ARG A 15 0.51 6.09 9.08
N ARG A 16 1.17 6.95 8.28
CA ARG A 16 1.08 6.89 6.82
C ARG A 16 1.59 5.56 6.29
N THR A 17 2.77 5.12 6.72
CA THR A 17 3.35 3.83 6.28
C THR A 17 2.49 2.64 6.71
N ARG A 18 1.90 2.64 7.91
CA ARG A 18 0.94 1.60 8.33
C ARG A 18 -0.32 1.58 7.47
N TYR A 19 -0.81 2.75 7.08
CA TYR A 19 -1.96 2.85 6.18
C TYR A 19 -1.63 2.28 4.79
N GLU A 20 -0.50 2.69 4.21
CA GLU A 20 -0.01 2.20 2.92
C GLU A 20 0.22 0.68 2.95
N LEU A 21 0.86 0.17 4.00
CA LEU A 21 1.03 -1.27 4.21
C LEU A 21 -0.30 -2.01 4.19
N ARG A 22 -1.29 -1.53 4.95
CA ARG A 22 -2.63 -2.16 5.00
C ARG A 22 -3.29 -2.16 3.62
N GLN A 23 -3.23 -1.04 2.89
CA GLN A 23 -3.79 -0.96 1.54
C GLN A 23 -3.10 -1.95 0.58
N ALA A 24 -1.77 -2.08 0.71
CA ALA A 24 -1.00 -3.02 -0.10
C ALA A 24 -1.32 -4.47 0.24
N GLU A 25 -1.38 -4.85 1.52
CA GLU A 25 -1.77 -6.21 1.95
C GLU A 25 -3.19 -6.56 1.50
N ASP A 26 -4.13 -5.61 1.60
CA ASP A 26 -5.51 -5.77 1.12
C ASP A 26 -5.60 -6.04 -0.38
N LYS A 27 -4.79 -5.34 -1.18
CA LYS A 27 -4.73 -5.53 -2.63
C LYS A 27 -4.00 -6.82 -3.00
N MET A 28 -2.93 -7.17 -2.27
CA MET A 28 -2.19 -8.42 -2.45
C MET A 28 -3.11 -9.62 -2.27
N HIS A 29 -3.87 -9.62 -1.17
CA HIS A 29 -4.83 -10.67 -0.84
C HIS A 29 -5.85 -10.91 -1.97
N LEU A 30 -6.34 -9.83 -2.59
CA LEU A 30 -7.24 -9.95 -3.74
C LEU A 30 -6.54 -10.53 -4.98
N LEU A 31 -5.32 -10.09 -5.28
CA LEU A 31 -4.53 -10.58 -6.42
C LEU A 31 -4.22 -12.07 -6.29
N GLU A 32 -3.88 -12.55 -5.08
CA GLU A 32 -3.65 -13.96 -4.80
C GLU A 32 -4.89 -14.81 -5.14
N GLY A 33 -6.08 -14.36 -4.74
CA GLY A 33 -7.34 -15.03 -5.07
C GLY A 33 -7.60 -15.09 -6.58
N LEU A 34 -7.36 -13.98 -7.29
CA LEU A 34 -7.50 -13.92 -8.75
C LEU A 34 -6.49 -14.84 -9.45
N MET A 35 -5.26 -14.93 -8.96
CA MET A 35 -4.24 -15.83 -9.51
C MET A 35 -4.62 -17.29 -9.35
N ILE A 36 -5.13 -17.69 -8.17
CA ILE A 36 -5.66 -19.05 -7.94
C ILE A 36 -6.79 -19.35 -8.92
N ALA A 37 -7.71 -18.40 -9.12
CA ALA A 37 -8.83 -18.59 -10.03
C ALA A 37 -8.41 -18.72 -11.49
N LEU A 38 -7.45 -17.91 -11.94
CA LEU A 38 -6.93 -17.95 -13.31
C LEU A 38 -6.18 -19.25 -13.60
N GLN A 39 -5.43 -19.77 -12.62
CA GLN A 39 -4.73 -21.06 -12.75
C GLN A 39 -5.71 -22.25 -12.85
N ASN A 40 -6.90 -22.13 -12.27
CA ASN A 40 -7.92 -23.19 -12.20
C ASN A 40 -9.22 -22.81 -12.93
N LEU A 41 -9.13 -22.01 -13.99
CA LEU A 41 -10.28 -21.37 -14.63
C LEU A 41 -11.41 -22.34 -15.01
N GLY A 42 -11.07 -23.53 -15.50
CA GLY A 42 -12.07 -24.54 -15.88
C GLY A 42 -12.96 -24.96 -14.72
N ASP A 43 -12.36 -25.36 -13.60
CA ASP A 43 -13.08 -25.81 -12.39
C ASP A 43 -13.85 -24.64 -11.75
N VAL A 44 -13.25 -23.45 -11.71
CA VAL A 44 -13.92 -22.22 -11.22
C VAL A 44 -15.18 -21.92 -12.04
N LEU A 45 -15.11 -21.99 -13.37
CA LEU A 45 -16.26 -21.77 -14.24
C LEU A 45 -17.32 -22.86 -14.05
N GLU A 46 -16.94 -24.11 -13.81
CA GLU A 46 -17.89 -25.17 -13.50
C GLU A 46 -18.62 -24.92 -12.19
N ILE A 47 -17.90 -24.53 -11.13
CA ILE A 47 -18.49 -24.19 -9.83
C ILE A 47 -19.51 -23.06 -9.99
N ILE A 48 -19.13 -21.98 -10.68
CA ILE A 48 -20.00 -20.82 -10.89
C ILE A 48 -21.23 -21.20 -11.72
N ARG A 49 -21.08 -22.03 -12.77
CA ARG A 49 -22.21 -22.47 -13.61
C ARG A 49 -23.18 -23.42 -12.92
N LYS A 50 -22.69 -24.26 -11.99
CA LYS A 50 -23.51 -25.23 -11.25
C LYS A 50 -24.22 -24.59 -10.05
N ALA A 51 -23.72 -23.46 -9.55
CA ALA A 51 -24.30 -22.76 -8.42
C ALA A 51 -25.65 -22.11 -8.78
N GLU A 52 -26.62 -22.18 -7.86
CA GLU A 52 -27.96 -21.58 -8.03
C GLU A 52 -27.94 -20.05 -7.91
N SER A 53 -26.98 -19.51 -7.18
CA SER A 53 -26.82 -18.06 -6.93
C SER A 53 -25.36 -17.67 -6.71
N GLY A 54 -25.07 -16.37 -6.76
CA GLY A 54 -23.74 -15.83 -6.43
C GLY A 54 -23.29 -16.18 -5.00
N VAL A 55 -24.23 -16.22 -4.04
CA VAL A 55 -23.93 -16.59 -2.64
C VAL A 55 -23.49 -18.05 -2.54
N THR A 56 -24.16 -18.96 -3.25
CA THR A 56 -23.78 -20.39 -3.29
C THR A 56 -22.47 -20.60 -4.04
N ALA A 57 -22.20 -19.83 -5.09
CA ALA A 57 -20.94 -19.88 -5.82
C ALA A 57 -19.77 -19.40 -4.95
N GLU A 58 -19.96 -18.29 -4.22
CA GLU A 58 -18.96 -17.74 -3.29
C GLU A 58 -18.61 -18.77 -2.21
N ALA A 59 -19.62 -19.38 -1.56
CA ALA A 59 -19.40 -20.40 -0.54
C ALA A 59 -18.62 -21.61 -1.08
N ALA A 60 -18.97 -22.07 -2.28
CA ALA A 60 -18.26 -23.18 -2.93
C ALA A 60 -16.80 -22.83 -3.27
N LEU A 61 -16.52 -21.62 -3.75
CA LEU A 61 -15.16 -21.16 -4.03
C LEU A 61 -14.32 -21.03 -2.74
N VAL A 62 -14.92 -20.50 -1.67
CA VAL A 62 -14.30 -20.43 -0.34
C VAL A 62 -13.88 -21.82 0.15
N GLU A 63 -14.80 -22.78 0.10
CA GLU A 63 -14.55 -24.15 0.58
C GLU A 63 -13.53 -24.88 -0.29
N ARG A 64 -13.69 -24.81 -1.63
CA ARG A 64 -12.87 -25.57 -2.58
C ARG A 64 -11.41 -25.12 -2.62
N TYR A 65 -11.17 -23.83 -2.53
CA TYR A 65 -9.84 -23.23 -2.71
C TYR A 65 -9.28 -22.60 -1.42
N ALA A 66 -9.93 -22.83 -0.27
CA ALA A 66 -9.58 -22.21 1.01
C ALA A 66 -9.45 -20.67 0.93
N LEU A 67 -10.28 -20.05 0.08
CA LEU A 67 -10.27 -18.61 -0.14
C LEU A 67 -11.01 -17.88 0.98
N SER A 68 -10.62 -16.65 1.24
CA SER A 68 -11.47 -15.76 2.02
C SER A 68 -12.74 -15.38 1.24
N LYS A 69 -13.78 -14.96 1.97
CA LYS A 69 -15.00 -14.41 1.34
C LYS A 69 -14.70 -13.25 0.38
N ARG A 70 -13.79 -12.35 0.77
CA ARG A 70 -13.38 -11.19 -0.04
C ARG A 70 -12.71 -11.61 -1.35
N GLN A 71 -11.88 -12.65 -1.34
CA GLN A 71 -11.26 -13.20 -2.56
C GLN A 71 -12.31 -13.87 -3.44
N ALA A 72 -13.15 -14.74 -2.88
CA ALA A 72 -14.21 -15.42 -3.62
C ALA A 72 -15.16 -14.42 -4.28
N HIS A 73 -15.58 -13.38 -3.55
CA HIS A 73 -16.37 -12.28 -4.10
C HIS A 73 -15.63 -11.57 -5.26
N GLY A 74 -14.36 -11.24 -5.07
CA GLY A 74 -13.53 -10.62 -6.11
C GLY A 74 -13.36 -11.46 -7.38
N ILE A 75 -13.38 -12.80 -7.26
CA ILE A 75 -13.37 -13.72 -8.40
C ILE A 75 -14.71 -13.65 -9.15
N LEU A 76 -15.84 -13.59 -8.44
CA LEU A 76 -17.15 -13.46 -9.06
C LEU A 76 -17.31 -12.11 -9.79
N ASP A 77 -16.69 -11.05 -9.28
CA ASP A 77 -16.69 -9.71 -9.90
C ASP A 77 -15.70 -9.58 -11.07
N MET A 78 -14.92 -10.63 -11.36
CA MET A 78 -13.92 -10.60 -12.41
C MET A 78 -14.57 -10.44 -13.80
N LYS A 79 -14.08 -9.46 -14.57
CA LYS A 79 -14.49 -9.25 -15.97
C LYS A 79 -13.78 -10.24 -16.90
N LEU A 80 -14.49 -10.78 -17.91
CA LEU A 80 -13.94 -11.72 -18.90
C LEU A 80 -12.66 -11.23 -19.60
N GLN A 81 -12.46 -9.92 -19.76
CA GLN A 81 -11.23 -9.36 -20.32
C GLN A 81 -9.95 -9.76 -19.55
N ARG A 82 -10.07 -10.06 -18.24
CA ARG A 82 -8.96 -10.47 -17.38
C ARG A 82 -8.38 -11.84 -17.76
N LEU A 83 -9.09 -12.60 -18.59
CA LEU A 83 -8.63 -13.90 -19.09
C LEU A 83 -7.58 -13.77 -20.21
N THR A 84 -7.44 -12.59 -20.82
CA THR A 84 -6.42 -12.35 -21.84
C THR A 84 -5.01 -12.44 -21.25
N GLY A 85 -4.03 -12.94 -22.01
CA GLY A 85 -2.67 -13.15 -21.50
C GLY A 85 -2.04 -11.89 -20.91
N MET A 86 -2.20 -10.75 -21.59
CA MET A 86 -1.69 -9.45 -21.12
C MET A 86 -2.25 -9.04 -19.76
N GLU A 87 -3.54 -9.26 -19.51
CA GLU A 87 -4.15 -8.96 -18.21
C GLU A 87 -3.68 -9.92 -17.11
N GLN A 88 -3.44 -11.19 -17.43
CA GLN A 88 -2.87 -12.15 -16.49
C GLN A 88 -1.42 -11.80 -16.13
N ASP A 89 -0.61 -11.43 -17.14
CA ASP A 89 0.78 -11.00 -16.93
C ASP A 89 0.83 -9.73 -16.08
N LYS A 90 -0.10 -8.79 -16.32
CA LYS A 90 -0.24 -7.60 -15.49
C LYS A 90 -0.58 -7.93 -14.05
N ILE A 91 -1.50 -8.86 -13.80
CA ILE A 91 -1.84 -9.30 -12.43
C ILE A 91 -0.61 -9.85 -11.71
N ARG A 92 0.24 -10.62 -12.41
CA ARG A 92 1.50 -11.15 -11.85
C ARG A 92 2.50 -10.03 -11.56
N SER A 93 2.68 -9.09 -12.49
CA SER A 93 3.56 -7.93 -12.28
C SER A 93 3.09 -7.09 -11.08
N ASP A 94 1.79 -6.78 -11.01
CA ASP A 94 1.19 -6.03 -9.91
C ASP A 94 1.42 -6.76 -8.57
N HIS A 95 1.29 -8.09 -8.54
CA HIS A 95 1.55 -8.91 -7.36
C HIS A 95 3.02 -8.80 -6.92
N ASP A 96 3.97 -8.96 -7.83
CA ASP A 96 5.40 -8.92 -7.52
C ASP A 96 5.87 -7.54 -7.05
N GLU A 97 5.38 -6.47 -7.69
CA GLU A 97 5.65 -5.10 -7.29
C GLU A 97 5.09 -4.79 -5.90
N LEU A 98 3.87 -5.24 -5.64
CA LEU A 98 3.21 -5.02 -4.36
C LEU A 98 3.90 -5.82 -3.23
N GLY A 99 4.42 -7.00 -3.53
CA GLY A 99 5.21 -7.80 -2.59
C GLY A 99 6.48 -7.07 -2.15
N LYS A 100 7.17 -6.41 -3.11
CA LYS A 100 8.34 -5.57 -2.81
C LYS A 100 7.95 -4.36 -1.96
N ALA A 101 6.84 -3.70 -2.29
CA ALA A 101 6.34 -2.56 -1.52
C ALA A 101 5.98 -2.95 -0.08
N ILE A 102 5.26 -4.06 0.12
CA ILE A 102 4.93 -4.60 1.44
C ILE A 102 6.18 -4.88 2.26
N ALA A 103 7.21 -5.48 1.64
CA ALA A 103 8.48 -5.75 2.30
C ALA A 103 9.19 -4.45 2.74
N ASP A 104 9.22 -3.43 1.87
CA ASP A 104 9.81 -2.13 2.19
C ASP A 104 9.03 -1.41 3.31
N TYR A 105 7.69 -1.43 3.27
CA TYR A 105 6.88 -0.86 4.35
C TYR A 105 7.09 -1.55 5.69
N LYS A 106 7.24 -2.88 5.71
CA LYS A 106 7.57 -3.64 6.92
C LYS A 106 8.95 -3.25 7.44
N ASP A 107 9.95 -3.14 6.55
CA ASP A 107 11.30 -2.68 6.90
C ASP A 107 11.30 -1.26 7.50
N ILE A 108 10.53 -0.34 6.92
CA ILE A 108 10.37 1.03 7.45
C ILE A 108 9.78 1.01 8.87
N LEU A 109 8.76 0.19 9.11
CA LEU A 109 8.08 0.13 10.41
C LEU A 109 8.89 -0.60 11.48
N GLU A 110 9.80 -1.48 11.09
CA GLU A 110 10.68 -2.22 12.00
C GLU A 110 11.93 -1.40 12.39
N LYS A 111 12.43 -0.56 11.49
CA LYS A 111 13.67 0.22 11.69
C LYS A 111 13.37 1.70 11.88
N GLU A 112 13.55 2.21 13.10
CA GLU A 112 13.37 3.64 13.40
C GLU A 112 14.25 4.55 12.54
N GLU A 113 15.48 4.11 12.22
CA GLU A 113 16.41 4.84 11.33
C GLU A 113 15.81 5.10 9.94
N ARG A 114 15.01 4.18 9.41
CA ARG A 114 14.31 4.35 8.12
C ARG A 114 13.28 5.46 8.21
N VAL A 115 12.52 5.52 9.30
CA VAL A 115 11.52 6.57 9.55
C VAL A 115 12.21 7.93 9.65
N ILE A 116 13.32 8.01 10.40
CA ILE A 116 14.10 9.24 10.55
C ILE A 116 14.66 9.71 9.20
N LYS A 117 15.18 8.79 8.38
CA LYS A 117 15.67 9.10 7.03
C LYS A 117 14.56 9.68 6.15
N ILE A 118 13.37 9.08 6.16
CA ILE A 118 12.22 9.60 5.41
C ILE A 118 11.87 11.03 5.87
N ILE A 119 11.83 11.28 7.18
CA ILE A 119 11.53 12.62 7.73
C ILE A 119 12.60 13.63 7.30
N HIS A 120 13.87 13.24 7.34
CA HIS A 120 14.97 14.07 6.87
C HIS A 120 14.80 14.42 5.40
N ASP A 121 14.61 13.42 4.53
CA ASP A 121 14.53 13.61 3.08
C ASP A 121 13.31 14.48 2.71
N GLU A 122 12.15 14.27 3.34
CA GLU A 122 10.99 15.14 3.18
C GLU A 122 11.21 16.57 3.68
N SER A 123 11.96 16.73 4.78
CA SER A 123 12.22 18.06 5.34
C SER A 123 13.21 18.84 4.46
N VAL A 124 14.16 18.14 3.85
CA VAL A 124 15.07 18.70 2.84
C VAL A 124 14.28 19.11 1.60
N GLU A 125 13.37 18.27 1.10
CA GLU A 125 12.53 18.61 -0.05
C GLU A 125 11.69 19.87 0.22
N ILE A 126 11.08 19.98 1.41
CA ILE A 126 10.31 21.16 1.81
C ILE A 126 11.21 22.40 1.87
N ARG A 127 12.41 22.29 2.46
CA ARG A 127 13.39 23.38 2.53
C ARG A 127 13.76 23.85 1.12
N ASP A 128 14.07 22.93 0.23
CA ASP A 128 14.54 23.26 -1.12
C ASP A 128 13.43 23.88 -1.98
N LYS A 129 12.17 23.48 -1.72
CA LYS A 129 11.00 23.99 -2.43
C LYS A 129 10.49 25.33 -1.90
N TYR A 130 10.60 25.59 -0.60
CA TYR A 130 9.94 26.72 0.06
C TYR A 130 10.86 27.62 0.89
N GLY A 131 12.13 27.26 1.08
CA GLY A 131 13.09 28.05 1.85
C GLY A 131 13.43 29.37 1.17
N ASP A 132 13.54 30.44 1.96
CA ASP A 132 13.95 31.76 1.49
C ASP A 132 15.19 32.27 2.24
N GLU A 133 15.83 33.29 1.67
CA GLU A 133 16.96 33.96 2.31
C GLU A 133 16.51 34.71 3.56
N ARG A 134 17.40 34.81 4.54
CA ARG A 134 17.13 35.49 5.80
C ARG A 134 16.91 36.99 5.56
N ARG A 135 15.73 37.49 5.94
CA ARG A 135 15.37 38.91 5.80
C ARG A 135 15.93 39.80 6.91
N THR A 136 16.11 39.25 8.11
CA THR A 136 16.59 39.99 9.29
C THR A 136 18.10 39.84 9.46
N GLN A 137 18.85 40.93 9.36
CA GLN A 137 20.27 40.96 9.67
C GLN A 137 20.51 40.77 11.18
N ILE A 138 21.48 39.94 11.56
CA ILE A 138 21.95 39.84 12.95
C ILE A 138 23.21 40.69 13.07
N ILE A 139 23.18 41.73 13.91
CA ILE A 139 24.34 42.54 14.27
C ILE A 139 24.84 42.14 15.67
N GLU A 140 26.15 42.04 15.86
CA GLU A 140 26.75 41.81 17.18
C GLU A 140 26.89 43.15 17.92
N GLY A 141 26.12 43.34 19.00
CA GLY A 141 26.20 44.51 19.89
C GLY A 141 24.85 44.98 20.44
N THR A 142 24.80 45.36 21.72
CA THR A 142 23.64 46.02 22.33
C THR A 142 23.39 47.34 21.61
N ALA A 143 22.15 47.54 21.13
CA ALA A 143 21.73 48.79 20.54
C ALA A 143 22.13 49.97 21.46
N PRO A 144 22.80 51.02 20.93
CA PRO A 144 22.83 52.28 21.64
C PRO A 144 21.37 52.76 21.73
N TYR A 145 20.84 52.82 22.94
CA TYR A 145 19.62 53.58 23.18
C TYR A 145 19.98 55.06 22.98
N ASP A 146 19.43 55.68 21.93
CA ASP A 146 19.25 57.14 21.86
C ASP A 146 17.88 57.51 22.43
#